data_AF-A0A960TLD0-F1
#
_entry.id   AF-A0A960TLD0-F1
#
_cell.length_a   1.000
_cell.length_b   1.000
_cell.length_c   1.000
_cell.angle_alpha   90.00
_cell.angle_beta   90.00
_cell.angle_gamma   90.00
#
_symmetry.space_group_name_H-M   'P 1'
#
loop_
_entity.id
_entity.type
_entity.pdbx_description
1 polymer ?
#
loop_
_entity_poly.entity_id
_entity_poly.type
_entity_poly.pdbx_seq_one_letter_code
_entity_poly.pdbx_strand_id
1 'polypeptide(L)'
;MKISKGIGMLLILGILISGCYYQKKEKEDNLPLAALGLVNGTGSGSTLHRIGGSISGLSASGLVLQNNSSDDLSVESGATSFTFSNQLVKGSSYSVTVKTQPSGLSCTVAGGSGSVSADVSDISVSCASSCPGEAVTRDWGTFTDCKDGTIKFVGTAGTFGGQTYTAQTLYFAKCTHGQTYNSATNDCTGTGSSGDKYGAIKVQFCTVNDNSCNGGNTSLPVSSGPLFNACNGSNLAGKSWRVPTKNELKLLIQCTDPTKLPNDKTDCGGAPNPAVISLFTNTITDSYWSSSPSVSNASAAWSVYFGNGYSDIPGKTTNFNVRCVSGP
;
A
#
# COMPACT_ATOMS: atom_id res chain seq x y z
N MET A 1 14.58 62.47 22.15
CA MET A 1 14.78 63.75 22.87
C MET A 1 14.28 63.57 24.30
N LYS A 2 15.21 63.43 25.26
CA LYS A 2 15.22 63.97 26.65
C LYS A 2 13.87 64.57 27.14
N ILE A 3 13.33 64.35 28.35
CA ILE A 3 13.92 64.29 29.70
C ILE A 3 12.82 63.90 30.73
N SER A 4 13.30 63.31 31.84
CA SER A 4 12.68 63.04 33.15
C SER A 4 11.66 64.04 33.72
N LYS A 5 10.82 63.57 34.65
CA LYS A 5 10.59 64.28 35.93
C LYS A 5 10.51 63.28 37.08
N GLY A 6 11.48 63.37 37.99
CA GLY A 6 11.37 62.84 39.34
C GLY A 6 10.70 63.85 40.27
N ILE A 7 10.09 63.35 41.34
CA ILE A 7 9.74 64.11 42.55
C ILE A 7 10.06 63.21 43.75
N GLY A 8 11.05 63.62 44.54
CA GLY A 8 11.25 63.19 45.92
C GLY A 8 10.21 63.88 46.82
N MET A 9 9.80 63.31 47.95
CA MET A 9 10.56 63.19 49.22
C MET A 9 9.70 63.89 50.29
N LEU A 10 9.18 63.17 51.28
CA LEU A 10 9.21 63.64 52.68
C LEU A 10 8.88 62.52 53.68
N LEU A 11 9.68 62.51 54.74
CA LEU A 11 9.73 61.57 55.86
C LEU A 11 8.53 61.68 56.81
N ILE A 12 8.12 60.56 57.43
CA ILE A 12 7.68 60.53 58.83
C ILE A 12 8.27 59.29 59.53
N LEU A 13 8.71 59.53 60.77
CA LEU A 13 9.50 58.73 61.69
C LEU A 13 8.62 57.77 62.52
N GLY A 14 9.06 56.53 62.71
CA GLY A 14 8.98 55.86 64.02
C GLY A 14 7.99 54.69 64.26
N ILE A 15 8.59 53.59 64.71
CA ILE A 15 8.16 52.63 65.76
C ILE A 15 7.84 51.17 65.32
N LEU A 16 8.64 50.31 65.97
CA LEU A 16 8.81 48.86 66.01
C LEU A 16 7.55 47.98 66.02
N ILE A 17 7.54 46.90 65.23
CA ILE A 17 7.00 45.60 65.65
C ILE A 17 7.82 44.45 65.06
N SER A 18 8.15 43.51 65.94
CA SER A 18 8.80 42.22 65.73
C SER A 18 8.02 41.30 64.77
N GLY A 19 8.74 40.48 64.00
CA GLY A 19 8.24 39.18 63.56
C GLY A 19 7.97 39.00 62.06
N CYS A 20 8.67 38.01 61.51
CA CYS A 20 8.33 37.18 60.34
C CYS A 20 8.47 37.82 58.94
N TYR A 21 9.61 37.54 58.30
CA TYR A 21 9.82 37.69 56.86
C TYR A 21 9.46 36.38 56.13
N TYR A 22 8.80 36.47 54.97
CA TYR A 22 8.36 35.33 54.16
C TYR A 22 9.18 35.20 52.87
N GLN A 23 9.85 34.04 52.74
CA GLN A 23 10.20 33.22 51.56
C GLN A 23 10.91 33.81 50.33
N LYS A 24 12.01 33.14 49.92
CA LYS A 24 12.01 32.31 48.69
C LYS A 24 13.03 31.17 48.76
N LYS A 25 12.58 29.98 48.38
CA LYS A 25 13.16 28.65 48.64
C LYS A 25 14.11 28.16 47.52
N GLU A 26 15.02 27.31 47.95
CA GLU A 26 16.32 26.86 47.42
C GLU A 26 16.28 25.82 46.27
N LYS A 27 17.43 25.61 45.64
CA LYS A 27 17.94 24.25 45.40
C LYS A 27 19.48 24.24 45.38
N GLU A 28 20.05 23.61 46.41
CA GLU A 28 21.48 23.49 46.70
C GLU A 28 22.14 22.33 45.97
N ASP A 29 23.38 22.57 45.53
CA ASP A 29 24.38 21.59 45.13
C ASP A 29 25.28 21.23 46.33
N ASN A 30 25.64 19.94 46.44
CA ASN A 30 26.71 19.30 47.26
C ASN A 30 26.43 18.90 48.73
N LEU A 31 26.86 17.69 49.09
CA LEU A 31 27.73 17.39 50.26
C LEU A 31 28.32 15.94 50.15
N PRO A 32 29.37 15.53 50.89
CA PRO A 32 30.51 14.79 50.37
C PRO A 32 30.59 13.33 50.86
N LEU A 33 31.51 12.59 50.25
CA LEU A 33 31.93 11.24 50.61
C LEU A 33 32.55 11.17 52.03
N ALA A 34 31.93 10.45 52.97
CA ALA A 34 32.61 9.62 53.99
C ALA A 34 31.60 8.98 54.99
N ALA A 35 31.27 7.70 54.77
CA ALA A 35 30.97 6.75 55.83
C ALA A 35 31.25 5.33 55.29
N LEU A 36 32.32 4.72 55.80
CA LEU A 36 32.72 3.34 55.55
C LEU A 36 31.66 2.39 56.12
N GLY A 37 30.84 1.82 55.24
CA GLY A 37 30.00 0.67 55.51
C GLY A 37 30.06 -0.25 54.29
N LEU A 38 30.80 -1.34 54.39
CA LEU A 38 30.85 -2.41 53.40
C LEU A 38 29.45 -3.04 53.27
N VAL A 39 28.63 -2.51 52.37
CA VAL A 39 27.60 -3.34 51.73
C VAL A 39 28.33 -4.03 50.58
N ASN A 40 28.62 -5.32 50.75
CA ASN A 40 28.81 -6.22 49.62
C ASN A 40 27.47 -6.32 48.88
N GLY A 41 27.11 -5.23 48.21
CA GLY A 41 26.06 -5.21 47.22
C GLY A 41 26.66 -5.93 46.03
N THR A 42 26.34 -7.21 45.90
CA THR A 42 26.51 -7.93 44.65
C THR A 42 25.92 -7.05 43.58
N GLY A 43 26.77 -6.38 42.79
CA GLY A 43 26.38 -5.80 41.54
C GLY A 43 25.86 -6.96 40.70
N SER A 44 24.57 -7.22 40.80
CA SER A 44 23.89 -8.13 39.89
C SER A 44 23.97 -7.41 38.56
N GLY A 45 25.04 -7.72 37.82
CA GLY A 45 25.19 -7.29 36.44
C GLY A 45 23.98 -7.83 35.72
N SER A 46 22.99 -6.96 35.56
CA SER A 46 21.76 -7.27 34.85
C SER A 46 22.18 -7.67 33.44
N THR A 47 22.15 -8.97 33.18
CA THR A 47 22.42 -9.51 31.85
C THR A 47 21.28 -9.09 30.95
N LEU A 48 21.62 -8.32 29.92
CA LEU A 48 20.69 -7.83 28.91
C LEU A 48 20.70 -8.77 27.72
N HIS A 49 19.52 -9.05 27.19
CA HIS A 49 19.34 -9.97 26.07
C HIS A 49 18.52 -9.32 24.96
N ARG A 50 18.85 -9.71 23.73
CA ARG A 50 18.16 -9.24 22.52
C ARG A 50 16.89 -10.03 22.28
N ILE A 51 15.89 -9.37 21.69
CA ILE A 51 14.64 -9.99 21.24
C ILE A 51 14.59 -9.86 19.72
N GLY A 52 14.46 -10.98 19.02
CA GLY A 52 14.44 -11.03 17.57
C GLY A 52 13.85 -12.32 17.04
N GLY A 53 13.92 -12.48 15.72
CA GLY A 53 13.30 -13.61 15.05
C GLY A 53 13.45 -13.60 13.53
N SER A 54 12.77 -14.54 12.90
CA SER A 54 12.71 -14.71 11.45
C SER A 54 11.41 -14.15 10.87
N ILE A 55 11.45 -13.74 9.60
CA ILE A 55 10.31 -13.25 8.84
C ILE A 55 10.21 -14.02 7.53
N SER A 56 8.98 -14.42 7.18
CA SER A 56 8.67 -15.04 5.89
C SER A 56 7.51 -14.30 5.21
N GLY A 57 7.56 -14.22 3.87
CA GLY A 57 6.46 -13.68 3.06
C GLY A 57 6.25 -12.16 3.11
N LEU A 58 7.16 -11.39 3.72
CA LEU A 58 7.06 -9.93 3.78
C LEU A 58 7.51 -9.31 2.44
N SER A 59 6.58 -9.17 1.50
CA SER A 59 6.82 -8.57 0.18
C SER A 59 6.34 -7.11 0.06
N ALA A 60 5.79 -6.54 1.12
CA ALA A 60 5.22 -5.20 1.14
C ALA A 60 5.70 -4.40 2.35
N SER A 61 5.76 -3.08 2.21
CA SER A 61 6.15 -2.14 3.26
C SER A 61 5.04 -1.91 4.30
N GLY A 62 5.41 -1.39 5.47
CA GLY A 62 4.47 -0.91 6.49
C GLY A 62 4.29 -1.82 7.70
N LEU A 63 5.00 -2.95 7.76
CA LEU A 63 5.00 -3.80 8.95
C LEU A 63 5.64 -3.06 10.12
N VAL A 64 4.91 -2.97 11.24
CA VAL A 64 5.46 -2.53 12.52
C VAL A 64 5.21 -3.64 13.53
N LEU A 65 6.29 -4.18 14.09
CA LEU A 65 6.26 -5.09 15.23
C LEU A 65 6.33 -4.26 16.51
N GLN A 66 5.71 -4.73 17.58
CA GLN A 66 5.76 -4.07 18.88
C GLN A 66 6.07 -5.08 19.97
N ASN A 67 7.05 -4.78 20.81
CA ASN A 67 7.35 -5.53 22.01
C ASN A 67 6.84 -4.77 23.25
N ASN A 68 6.13 -5.47 24.14
CA ASN A 68 5.67 -4.96 25.44
C ASN A 68 4.95 -3.60 25.35
N SER A 69 4.12 -3.42 24.31
CA SER A 69 3.28 -2.24 24.09
C SER A 69 3.99 -0.88 23.96
N SER A 70 5.32 -0.85 23.84
CA SER A 70 6.09 0.40 23.88
C SER A 70 7.32 0.42 22.98
N ASP A 71 7.89 -0.74 22.66
CA ASP A 71 9.09 -0.86 21.82
C ASP A 71 8.66 -1.23 20.39
N ASP A 72 8.43 -0.22 19.56
CA ASP A 72 8.02 -0.39 18.18
C ASP A 72 9.23 -0.55 17.25
N LEU A 73 9.11 -1.47 16.29
CA LEU A 73 10.10 -1.74 15.26
C LEU A 73 9.44 -1.73 13.88
N SER A 74 9.76 -0.71 13.08
CA SER A 74 9.44 -0.71 11.65
C SER A 74 10.33 -1.73 10.93
N VAL A 75 9.71 -2.59 10.11
CA VAL A 75 10.41 -3.62 9.34
C VAL A 75 10.28 -3.31 7.85
N GLU A 76 11.42 -3.28 7.16
CA GLU A 76 11.48 -3.03 5.72
C GLU A 76 10.93 -4.20 4.89
N SER A 77 10.37 -3.88 3.72
CA SER A 77 9.91 -4.90 2.77
C SER A 77 11.07 -5.81 2.34
N GLY A 78 10.81 -7.11 2.19
CA GLY A 78 11.81 -8.11 1.83
C GLY A 78 12.70 -8.58 2.98
N ALA A 79 12.55 -8.03 4.19
CA ALA A 79 13.31 -8.49 5.35
C ALA A 79 12.98 -9.95 5.69
N THR A 80 14.02 -10.72 6.04
CA THR A 80 13.92 -12.14 6.43
C THR A 80 14.13 -12.35 7.93
N SER A 81 14.44 -11.30 8.68
CA SER A 81 14.70 -11.32 10.12
C SER A 81 14.46 -9.95 10.75
N PHE A 82 14.25 -9.92 12.06
CA PHE A 82 14.15 -8.68 12.83
C PHE A 82 14.86 -8.81 14.18
N THR A 83 15.22 -7.67 14.78
CA THR A 83 15.74 -7.59 16.15
C THR A 83 15.35 -6.24 16.73
N PHE A 84 14.77 -6.22 17.93
CA PHE A 84 14.48 -5.01 18.67
C PHE A 84 15.76 -4.38 19.22
N SER A 85 15.82 -3.05 19.19
CA SER A 85 16.98 -2.30 19.69
C SER A 85 17.04 -2.29 21.22
N ASN A 86 15.89 -2.29 21.89
CA ASN A 86 15.82 -2.34 23.35
C ASN A 86 16.03 -3.77 23.83
N GLN A 87 17.07 -3.95 24.64
CA GLN A 87 17.36 -5.22 25.29
C GLN A 87 16.57 -5.33 26.59
N LEU A 88 16.20 -6.56 26.94
CA LEU A 88 15.48 -6.85 28.17
C LEU A 88 16.38 -7.54 29.18
N VAL A 89 16.17 -7.22 30.46
CA VAL A 89 16.87 -7.85 31.57
C VAL A 89 16.47 -9.32 31.68
N LYS A 90 17.41 -10.20 32.00
CA LYS A 90 17.11 -11.59 32.36
C LYS A 90 15.99 -11.67 33.41
N GLY A 91 14.97 -12.46 33.11
CA GLY A 91 13.76 -12.63 33.92
C GLY A 91 12.59 -11.74 33.51
N SER A 92 12.81 -10.68 32.73
CA SER A 92 11.72 -9.87 32.19
C SER A 92 10.86 -10.67 31.19
N SER A 93 9.58 -10.31 31.08
CA SER A 93 8.71 -10.83 30.03
C SER A 93 8.88 -10.07 28.73
N TYR A 94 8.67 -10.74 27.60
CA TYR A 94 8.50 -10.13 26.29
C TYR A 94 7.12 -10.49 25.71
N SER A 95 6.60 -9.61 24.86
CA SER A 95 5.32 -9.77 24.18
C SER A 95 5.37 -9.02 22.85
N VAL A 96 5.83 -9.72 21.82
CA VAL A 96 5.95 -9.29 20.44
C VAL A 96 4.63 -9.53 19.70
N THR A 97 4.05 -8.48 19.16
CA THR A 97 2.83 -8.49 18.35
C THR A 97 3.01 -7.70 17.06
N VAL A 98 2.12 -7.89 16.10
CA VAL A 98 2.00 -6.97 14.96
C VAL A 98 1.19 -5.77 15.41
N LYS A 99 1.83 -4.60 15.45
CA LYS A 99 1.15 -3.32 15.71
C LYS A 99 0.47 -2.78 14.45
N THR A 100 1.19 -2.81 13.33
CA THR A 100 0.70 -2.34 12.03
C THR A 100 0.94 -3.42 10.99
N GLN A 101 -0.12 -3.83 10.31
CA GLN A 101 -0.04 -4.78 9.19
C GLN A 101 0.55 -4.08 7.96
N PRO A 102 1.44 -4.74 7.20
CA PRO A 102 1.90 -4.23 5.91
C PRO A 102 0.75 -4.23 4.90
N SER A 103 0.80 -3.34 3.92
CA SER A 103 -0.25 -3.22 2.89
C SER A 103 -0.38 -4.52 2.08
N GLY A 104 -1.61 -5.04 1.95
CA GLY A 104 -1.91 -6.21 1.11
C GLY A 104 -1.44 -7.55 1.70
N LEU A 105 -0.98 -7.55 2.94
CA LEU A 105 -0.52 -8.73 3.65
C LEU A 105 -1.20 -8.84 5.02
N SER A 106 -1.20 -10.04 5.57
CA SER A 106 -1.52 -10.29 6.97
C SER A 106 -0.39 -11.11 7.56
N CYS A 107 0.30 -10.51 8.52
CA CYS A 107 1.39 -11.10 9.28
C CYS A 107 0.89 -11.60 10.63
N THR A 108 1.37 -12.77 11.03
CA THR A 108 1.10 -13.41 12.32
C THR A 108 2.41 -13.70 13.04
N VAL A 109 2.40 -13.70 14.38
CA VAL A 109 3.58 -13.95 15.22
C VAL A 109 3.40 -15.29 15.95
N ALA A 110 4.38 -16.18 15.83
CA ALA A 110 4.51 -17.39 16.64
C ALA A 110 5.73 -17.27 17.57
N GLY A 111 5.63 -17.79 18.79
CA GLY A 111 6.67 -17.64 19.81
C GLY A 111 6.81 -16.22 20.37
N GLY A 112 5.84 -15.34 20.10
CA GLY A 112 5.92 -13.91 20.41
C GLY A 112 5.86 -13.55 21.89
N SER A 113 5.68 -14.49 22.81
CA SER A 113 5.65 -14.20 24.26
C SER A 113 6.46 -15.20 25.07
N GLY A 114 7.01 -14.74 26.19
CA GLY A 114 7.82 -15.57 27.07
C GLY A 114 8.60 -14.76 28.11
N SER A 115 9.55 -15.41 28.77
CA SER A 115 10.48 -14.80 29.72
C SER A 115 11.91 -14.89 29.21
N VAL A 116 12.68 -13.83 29.43
CA VAL A 116 14.04 -13.70 28.94
C VAL A 116 15.00 -14.50 29.83
N SER A 117 15.64 -15.52 29.26
CA SER A 117 16.69 -16.30 29.94
C SER A 117 18.04 -16.24 29.23
N ALA A 118 18.00 -15.94 27.93
CA ALA A 118 19.10 -15.70 26.99
C ALA A 118 18.57 -14.82 25.84
N ASP A 119 19.38 -14.59 24.79
CA ASP A 119 18.89 -13.94 23.56
C ASP A 119 17.75 -14.75 22.93
N VAL A 120 16.63 -14.07 22.66
CA VAL A 120 15.45 -14.66 22.02
C VAL A 120 15.57 -14.44 20.51
N SER A 121 15.60 -15.52 19.73
CA SER A 121 15.79 -15.49 18.28
C SER A 121 14.89 -16.46 17.50
N ASP A 122 13.99 -17.15 18.21
CA ASP A 122 13.08 -18.18 17.71
C ASP A 122 11.65 -17.67 17.44
N ILE A 123 11.42 -16.36 17.55
CA ILE A 123 10.15 -15.74 17.15
C ILE A 123 10.02 -15.86 15.63
N SER A 124 8.87 -16.31 15.15
CA SER A 124 8.57 -16.42 13.73
C SER A 124 7.44 -15.47 13.34
N VAL A 125 7.69 -14.62 12.35
CA VAL A 125 6.67 -13.79 11.72
C VAL A 125 6.37 -14.34 10.34
N SER A 126 5.11 -14.70 10.10
CA SER A 126 4.66 -15.24 8.82
C SER A 126 3.62 -14.33 8.18
N CYS A 127 3.94 -13.80 7.01
CA CYS A 127 3.08 -12.90 6.24
C CYS A 127 2.53 -13.59 4.99
N ALA A 128 1.23 -13.40 4.73
CA ALA A 128 0.57 -13.91 3.52
C ALA A 128 -0.29 -12.83 2.89
N SER A 129 -0.51 -12.90 1.57
CA SER A 129 -1.40 -11.97 0.87
C SER A 129 -2.80 -11.97 1.46
N SER A 130 -3.31 -10.78 1.76
CA SER A 130 -4.65 -10.56 2.30
C SER A 130 -5.37 -9.50 1.48
N CYS A 131 -6.69 -9.60 1.38
CA CYS A 131 -7.51 -8.56 0.78
C CYS A 131 -8.64 -8.18 1.74
N PRO A 132 -8.37 -7.27 2.70
CA PRO A 132 -9.29 -6.96 3.79
C PRO A 132 -10.40 -5.97 3.38
N GLY A 133 -10.38 -5.46 2.15
CA GLY A 133 -11.32 -4.45 1.69
C GLY A 133 -12.67 -5.02 1.24
N GLU A 134 -13.48 -4.12 0.68
CA GLU A 134 -14.79 -4.44 0.13
C GLU A 134 -14.70 -5.52 -0.96
N ALA A 135 -15.69 -6.40 -0.99
CA ALA A 135 -15.87 -7.38 -2.05
C ALA A 135 -17.14 -7.10 -2.87
N VAL A 136 -17.01 -7.16 -4.19
CA VAL A 136 -18.10 -7.05 -5.16
C VAL A 136 -18.20 -8.38 -5.91
N THR A 137 -19.33 -9.07 -5.75
CA THR A 137 -19.56 -10.38 -6.39
C THR A 137 -20.47 -10.23 -7.61
N ARG A 138 -20.11 -10.94 -8.68
CA ARG A 138 -20.83 -11.09 -9.93
C ARG A 138 -20.91 -12.56 -10.28
N ASP A 139 -21.78 -12.92 -11.21
CA ASP A 139 -21.96 -14.32 -11.64
C ASP A 139 -20.65 -14.94 -12.17
N TRP A 140 -19.79 -14.11 -12.78
CA TRP A 140 -18.50 -14.54 -13.32
C TRP A 140 -17.35 -14.52 -12.31
N GLY A 141 -17.55 -14.00 -11.10
CA GLY A 141 -16.53 -14.01 -10.05
C GLY A 141 -16.64 -12.88 -9.02
N THR A 142 -15.73 -12.91 -8.06
CA THR A 142 -15.67 -11.95 -6.96
C THR A 142 -14.44 -11.06 -7.09
N PHE A 143 -14.66 -9.76 -7.04
CA PHE A 143 -13.62 -8.75 -6.91
C PHE A 143 -13.47 -8.37 -5.43
N THR A 144 -12.24 -8.25 -4.93
CA THR A 144 -11.96 -7.85 -3.55
C THR A 144 -10.84 -6.82 -3.54
N ASP A 145 -11.08 -5.69 -2.89
CA ASP A 145 -10.06 -4.65 -2.72
C ASP A 145 -9.01 -5.11 -1.71
N CYS A 146 -7.74 -5.15 -2.13
CA CYS A 146 -6.65 -5.59 -1.26
C CYS A 146 -6.03 -4.46 -0.43
N LYS A 147 -6.50 -3.21 -0.61
CA LYS A 147 -6.00 -2.01 0.10
C LYS A 147 -4.50 -1.75 -0.09
N ASP A 148 -3.90 -2.35 -1.12
CA ASP A 148 -2.49 -2.23 -1.49
C ASP A 148 -2.29 -1.68 -2.92
N GLY A 149 -3.35 -1.10 -3.48
CA GLY A 149 -3.39 -0.66 -4.87
C GLY A 149 -3.76 -1.76 -5.86
N THR A 150 -4.11 -2.97 -5.38
CA THR A 150 -4.60 -4.07 -6.22
C THR A 150 -6.03 -4.48 -5.88
N ILE A 151 -6.74 -4.96 -6.90
CA ILE A 151 -8.05 -5.59 -6.77
C ILE A 151 -7.88 -7.07 -7.16
N LYS A 152 -8.09 -7.97 -6.20
CA LYS A 152 -8.10 -9.41 -6.46
C LYS A 152 -9.40 -9.78 -7.15
N PHE A 153 -9.31 -10.59 -8.20
CA PHE A 153 -10.44 -11.23 -8.84
C PHE A 153 -10.29 -12.75 -8.68
N VAL A 154 -11.34 -13.41 -8.19
CA VAL A 154 -11.47 -14.87 -8.20
C VAL A 154 -12.61 -15.22 -9.15
N GLY A 155 -12.26 -15.74 -10.32
CA GLY A 155 -13.19 -16.09 -11.37
C GLY A 155 -13.87 -17.44 -11.13
N THR A 156 -15.13 -17.51 -11.50
CA THR A 156 -15.90 -18.76 -11.59
C THR A 156 -15.73 -19.35 -12.99
N ALA A 157 -15.59 -20.67 -13.11
CA ALA A 157 -15.61 -21.31 -14.42
C ALA A 157 -17.00 -21.15 -15.05
N GLY A 158 -17.07 -20.76 -16.32
CA GLY A 158 -18.35 -20.50 -16.97
C GLY A 158 -18.23 -19.73 -18.28
N THR A 159 -19.30 -19.02 -18.65
CA THR A 159 -19.34 -18.21 -19.86
C THR A 159 -19.57 -16.74 -19.50
N PHE A 160 -18.75 -15.84 -20.04
CA PHE A 160 -18.91 -14.39 -19.90
C PHE A 160 -18.89 -13.76 -21.30
N GLY A 161 -19.89 -12.95 -21.67
CA GLY A 161 -19.96 -12.36 -23.00
C GLY A 161 -19.90 -13.39 -24.15
N GLY A 162 -20.43 -14.59 -23.96
CA GLY A 162 -20.39 -15.68 -24.95
C GLY A 162 -19.04 -16.40 -25.09
N GLN A 163 -18.04 -16.06 -24.27
CA GLN A 163 -16.73 -16.72 -24.23
C GLN A 163 -16.62 -17.61 -23.00
N THR A 164 -16.00 -18.78 -23.13
CA THR A 164 -15.76 -19.71 -22.00
C THR A 164 -14.51 -19.30 -21.22
N TYR A 165 -14.61 -19.24 -19.90
CA TYR A 165 -13.53 -18.89 -18.98
C TYR A 165 -13.29 -20.02 -17.99
N THR A 166 -12.01 -20.26 -17.70
CA THR A 166 -11.60 -21.11 -16.59
C THR A 166 -11.61 -20.31 -15.29
N ALA A 167 -11.84 -20.98 -14.17
CA ALA A 167 -11.62 -20.38 -12.87
C ALA A 167 -10.15 -19.93 -12.76
N GLN A 168 -9.93 -18.68 -12.41
CA GLN A 168 -8.60 -18.10 -12.31
C GLN A 168 -8.57 -17.04 -11.21
N THR A 169 -7.40 -16.87 -10.60
CA THR A 169 -7.15 -15.75 -9.69
C THR A 169 -6.29 -14.72 -10.42
N LEU A 170 -6.80 -13.50 -10.53
CA LEU A 170 -6.09 -12.35 -11.08
C LEU A 170 -5.96 -11.26 -10.03
N TYR A 171 -5.01 -10.37 -10.23
CA TYR A 171 -4.87 -9.12 -9.50
C TYR A 171 -4.79 -7.98 -10.51
N PHE A 172 -5.78 -7.11 -10.51
CA PHE A 172 -5.77 -5.92 -11.35
C PHE A 172 -5.14 -4.75 -10.59
N ALA A 173 -4.39 -3.92 -11.29
CA ALA A 173 -3.97 -2.63 -10.74
C ALA A 173 -5.23 -1.80 -10.53
N LYS A 174 -5.41 -1.24 -9.33
CA LYS A 174 -6.56 -0.38 -8.99
C LYS A 174 -6.51 0.93 -9.77
N CYS A 175 -5.31 1.42 -10.07
CA CYS A 175 -5.10 2.68 -10.76
C CYS A 175 -4.77 2.51 -12.25
N THR A 176 -5.16 3.51 -13.04
CA THR A 176 -4.79 3.60 -14.45
C THR A 176 -3.30 3.93 -14.54
N HIS A 177 -2.60 3.40 -15.55
CA HIS A 177 -1.19 3.72 -15.78
C HIS A 177 -0.94 5.24 -15.74
N GLY A 178 0.11 5.66 -15.03
CA GLY A 178 0.44 7.06 -14.75
C GLY A 178 -0.14 7.60 -13.42
N GLN A 179 -1.26 7.06 -12.95
CA GLN A 179 -1.79 7.42 -11.63
C GLN A 179 -1.03 6.70 -10.51
N THR A 180 -0.89 7.35 -9.36
CA THR A 180 -0.29 6.76 -8.16
C THR A 180 -1.37 6.38 -7.15
N TYR A 181 -1.27 5.17 -6.60
CA TYR A 181 -2.14 4.70 -5.52
C TYR A 181 -1.87 5.50 -4.24
N ASN A 182 -2.93 6.05 -3.66
CA ASN A 182 -2.90 6.70 -2.36
C ASN A 182 -3.42 5.73 -1.29
N SER A 183 -2.53 5.23 -0.43
CA SER A 183 -2.88 4.28 0.62
C SER A 183 -3.71 4.89 1.75
N ALA A 184 -3.67 6.22 1.93
CA ALA A 184 -4.45 6.88 2.99
C ALA A 184 -5.95 6.94 2.65
N THR A 185 -6.27 7.19 1.37
CA THR A 185 -7.64 7.28 0.87
C THR A 185 -8.11 6.01 0.15
N ASN A 186 -7.19 5.06 -0.09
CA ASN A 186 -7.43 3.85 -0.87
C ASN A 186 -8.04 4.17 -2.26
N ASP A 187 -7.38 5.06 -2.99
CA ASP A 187 -7.79 5.48 -4.33
C ASP A 187 -6.59 5.85 -5.20
N CYS A 188 -6.84 6.48 -6.35
CA CYS A 188 -5.82 6.81 -7.34
C CYS A 188 -5.49 8.30 -7.39
N THR A 189 -5.61 8.99 -6.25
CA THR A 189 -5.34 10.43 -6.12
C THR A 189 -3.94 10.75 -5.63
N GLY A 190 -3.00 9.79 -5.66
CA GLY A 190 -1.65 9.97 -5.14
C GLY A 190 -0.79 10.95 -5.95
N THR A 191 -1.23 11.33 -7.15
CA THR A 191 -0.57 12.28 -8.06
C THR A 191 -1.59 13.16 -8.77
N GLY A 192 -1.15 14.34 -9.21
CA GLY A 192 -1.92 15.21 -10.10
C GLY A 192 -3.20 15.78 -9.48
N SER A 193 -4.19 16.05 -10.32
CA SER A 193 -5.49 16.63 -9.96
C SER A 193 -6.61 16.06 -10.84
N SER A 194 -7.86 16.38 -10.55
CA SER A 194 -8.98 15.96 -11.42
C SER A 194 -8.85 16.49 -12.87
N GLY A 195 -8.18 17.64 -13.06
CA GLY A 195 -7.96 18.28 -14.36
C GLY A 195 -7.03 17.49 -15.28
N ASP A 196 -6.00 16.85 -14.73
CA ASP A 196 -5.04 16.01 -15.46
C ASP A 196 -5.32 14.51 -15.31
N LYS A 197 -6.52 14.16 -14.81
CA LYS A 197 -6.93 12.78 -14.51
C LYS A 197 -5.98 12.07 -13.53
N TYR A 198 -5.45 12.81 -12.56
CA TYR A 198 -4.53 12.35 -11.52
C TYR A 198 -3.21 11.80 -12.07
N GLY A 199 -2.77 12.36 -13.22
CA GLY A 199 -1.52 11.99 -13.88
C GLY A 199 -1.60 10.75 -14.76
N ALA A 200 -2.79 10.29 -15.15
CA ALA A 200 -2.90 9.14 -16.05
C ALA A 200 -2.22 9.38 -17.41
N ILE A 201 -1.50 8.36 -17.89
CA ILE A 201 -0.71 8.40 -19.11
C ILE A 201 -1.33 7.45 -20.12
N LYS A 202 -1.56 7.95 -21.33
CA LYS A 202 -1.93 7.15 -22.48
C LYS A 202 -0.69 6.71 -23.24
N VAL A 203 -0.72 5.51 -23.80
CA VAL A 203 0.38 4.95 -24.60
C VAL A 203 -0.15 4.35 -25.88
N GLN A 204 0.74 4.20 -26.85
CA GLN A 204 0.49 3.45 -28.08
C GLN A 204 0.57 1.95 -27.79
N PHE A 205 -0.19 1.13 -28.53
CA PHE A 205 0.02 -0.32 -28.54
C PHE A 205 1.43 -0.65 -29.03
N CYS A 206 1.84 0.01 -30.10
CA CYS A 206 3.11 -0.16 -30.78
C CYS A 206 3.59 1.20 -31.33
N THR A 207 4.90 1.35 -31.54
CA THR A 207 5.45 2.57 -32.18
C THR A 207 5.14 2.65 -33.68
N VAL A 208 4.77 1.54 -34.30
CA VAL A 208 4.43 1.41 -35.73
C VAL A 208 3.12 0.64 -35.87
N ASN A 209 2.33 0.91 -36.90
CA ASN A 209 1.10 0.17 -37.21
C ASN A 209 1.39 -1.21 -37.83
N ASP A 210 2.14 -2.06 -37.10
CA ASP A 210 2.49 -3.42 -37.50
C ASP A 210 2.62 -4.35 -36.27
N ASN A 211 3.16 -5.56 -36.46
CA ASN A 211 3.35 -6.55 -35.40
C ASN A 211 4.75 -6.56 -34.76
N SER A 212 5.58 -5.53 -34.96
CA SER A 212 6.96 -5.50 -34.44
C SER A 212 7.04 -5.66 -32.91
N CYS A 213 6.08 -5.11 -32.17
CA CYS A 213 5.97 -5.23 -30.71
C CYS A 213 5.35 -6.56 -30.22
N ASN A 214 4.97 -7.46 -31.12
CA ASN A 214 4.39 -8.78 -30.82
C ASN A 214 5.00 -9.88 -31.70
N GLY A 215 6.33 -9.82 -31.90
CA GLY A 215 7.11 -10.85 -32.58
C GLY A 215 6.73 -11.07 -34.05
N GLY A 216 6.13 -10.08 -34.70
CA GLY A 216 5.65 -10.18 -36.08
C GLY A 216 4.36 -11.00 -36.25
N ASN A 217 3.70 -11.44 -35.18
CA ASN A 217 2.62 -12.44 -35.24
C ASN A 217 1.27 -11.88 -34.76
N THR A 218 0.23 -11.96 -35.60
CA THR A 218 -1.13 -11.47 -35.29
C THR A 218 -1.87 -12.28 -34.21
N SER A 219 -1.29 -13.36 -33.71
CA SER A 219 -1.86 -14.22 -32.66
C SER A 219 -1.12 -14.14 -31.33
N LEU A 220 0.04 -13.47 -31.28
CA LEU A 220 0.82 -13.34 -30.04
C LEU A 220 0.48 -12.04 -29.31
N PRO A 221 0.43 -12.05 -27.97
CA PRO A 221 0.22 -10.83 -27.21
C PRO A 221 1.39 -9.85 -27.38
N VAL A 222 1.15 -8.58 -27.05
CA VAL A 222 2.23 -7.58 -26.97
C VAL A 222 3.35 -8.04 -26.03
N SER A 223 4.59 -7.96 -26.50
CA SER A 223 5.78 -8.47 -25.81
C SER A 223 6.91 -7.44 -25.68
N SER A 224 6.76 -6.28 -26.32
CA SER A 224 7.71 -5.16 -26.20
C SER A 224 7.03 -3.83 -26.56
N GLY A 225 7.75 -2.71 -26.43
CA GLY A 225 7.25 -1.39 -26.80
C GLY A 225 6.43 -0.69 -25.70
N PRO A 226 5.77 0.43 -26.03
CA PRO A 226 5.18 1.33 -25.04
C PRO A 226 4.11 0.67 -24.17
N LEU A 227 3.18 -0.09 -24.78
CA LEU A 227 2.12 -0.78 -24.04
C LEU A 227 2.67 -1.88 -23.12
N PHE A 228 3.63 -2.67 -23.60
CA PHE A 228 4.29 -3.68 -22.76
C PHE A 228 4.97 -3.02 -21.56
N ASN A 229 5.75 -1.95 -21.80
CA ASN A 229 6.47 -1.21 -20.75
C ASN A 229 5.55 -0.48 -19.76
N ALA A 230 4.31 -0.16 -20.16
CA ALA A 230 3.35 0.47 -19.25
C ALA A 230 2.95 -0.43 -18.07
N CYS A 231 3.09 -1.74 -18.22
CA CYS A 231 2.83 -2.72 -17.16
C CYS A 231 4.10 -3.44 -16.70
N ASN A 232 4.97 -3.81 -17.63
CA ASN A 232 6.18 -4.56 -17.34
C ASN A 232 7.18 -3.71 -16.54
N GLY A 233 7.61 -4.21 -15.38
CA GLY A 233 8.55 -3.50 -14.49
C GLY A 233 7.90 -2.76 -13.32
N SER A 234 6.57 -2.74 -13.23
CA SER A 234 5.88 -2.33 -11.99
C SER A 234 6.20 -3.32 -10.86
N ASN A 235 6.48 -2.81 -9.67
CA ASN A 235 6.66 -3.60 -8.44
C ASN A 235 5.45 -3.45 -7.49
N LEU A 236 4.30 -2.99 -8.00
CA LEU A 236 3.09 -2.80 -7.20
C LEU A 236 2.70 -4.10 -6.50
N ALA A 237 2.59 -4.05 -5.17
CA ALA A 237 2.30 -5.18 -4.27
C ALA A 237 3.21 -6.41 -4.47
N GLY A 238 4.45 -6.22 -4.94
CA GLY A 238 5.41 -7.32 -5.17
C GLY A 238 4.99 -8.31 -6.26
N LYS A 239 4.11 -7.90 -7.18
CA LYS A 239 3.57 -8.75 -8.25
C LYS A 239 4.29 -8.51 -9.58
N SER A 240 4.32 -9.53 -10.43
CA SER A 240 4.74 -9.41 -11.83
C SER A 240 3.54 -8.99 -12.69
N TRP A 241 3.68 -7.86 -13.40
CA TRP A 241 2.59 -7.23 -14.11
C TRP A 241 2.70 -7.39 -15.63
N ARG A 242 1.56 -7.62 -16.27
CA ARG A 242 1.40 -7.66 -17.72
C ARG A 242 0.18 -6.86 -18.16
N VAL A 243 0.10 -6.65 -19.47
CA VAL A 243 -1.07 -6.07 -20.10
C VAL A 243 -2.17 -7.15 -20.16
N PRO A 244 -3.40 -6.85 -19.70
CA PRO A 244 -4.51 -7.81 -19.72
C PRO A 244 -4.93 -8.14 -21.15
N THR A 245 -5.36 -9.37 -21.36
CA THR A 245 -6.05 -9.75 -22.60
C THR A 245 -7.37 -8.98 -22.74
N LYS A 246 -7.91 -8.93 -23.95
CA LYS A 246 -9.23 -8.31 -24.20
C LYS A 246 -10.29 -8.91 -23.26
N ASN A 247 -10.26 -10.22 -23.10
CA ASN A 247 -11.23 -10.95 -22.29
C ASN A 247 -11.09 -10.63 -20.80
N GLU A 248 -9.88 -10.44 -20.29
CA GLU A 248 -9.64 -10.02 -18.90
C GLU A 248 -10.07 -8.58 -18.64
N LEU A 249 -9.86 -7.66 -19.58
CA LEU A 249 -10.38 -6.29 -19.46
C LEU A 249 -11.91 -6.26 -19.37
N LYS A 250 -12.59 -7.12 -20.14
CA LYS A 250 -14.05 -7.17 -20.12
C LYS A 250 -14.63 -7.66 -18.80
N LEU A 251 -13.89 -8.47 -18.02
CA LEU A 251 -14.32 -8.89 -16.68
C LEU A 251 -14.58 -7.69 -15.76
N LEU A 252 -13.91 -6.56 -16.02
CA LEU A 252 -14.04 -5.33 -15.24
C LEU A 252 -15.32 -4.57 -15.55
N ILE A 253 -16.03 -4.91 -16.63
CA ILE A 253 -17.21 -4.16 -17.06
C ILE A 253 -18.43 -4.60 -16.23
N GLN A 254 -19.14 -3.62 -15.70
CA GLN A 254 -20.38 -3.79 -14.96
C GLN A 254 -21.49 -2.99 -15.67
N CYS A 255 -22.37 -3.70 -16.38
CA CYS A 255 -23.55 -3.09 -16.97
C CYS A 255 -24.64 -2.87 -15.90
N THR A 256 -25.46 -1.82 -16.08
CA THR A 256 -26.64 -1.57 -15.23
C THR A 256 -27.63 -2.73 -15.31
N ASP A 257 -27.84 -3.24 -16.52
CA ASP A 257 -28.59 -4.47 -16.75
C ASP A 257 -27.65 -5.67 -16.57
N PRO A 258 -27.78 -6.45 -15.49
CA PRO A 258 -26.88 -7.58 -15.23
C PRO A 258 -27.03 -8.71 -16.25
N THR A 259 -28.10 -8.72 -17.05
CA THR A 259 -28.31 -9.70 -18.12
C THR A 259 -27.51 -9.36 -19.38
N LYS A 260 -27.03 -8.11 -19.50
CA LYS A 260 -26.17 -7.68 -20.60
C LYS A 260 -24.72 -7.82 -20.19
N LEU A 261 -24.06 -8.85 -20.70
CA LEU A 261 -22.61 -8.98 -20.62
C LEU A 261 -22.01 -8.52 -21.95
N PRO A 262 -21.10 -7.52 -21.94
CA PRO A 262 -20.49 -7.04 -23.17
C PRO A 262 -19.67 -8.17 -23.80
N ASN A 263 -19.82 -8.33 -25.11
CA ASN A 263 -19.04 -9.27 -25.89
C ASN A 263 -18.28 -8.51 -26.99
N ASP A 264 -17.74 -9.20 -27.97
CA ASP A 264 -16.96 -8.55 -29.05
C ASP A 264 -17.81 -7.69 -30.01
N LYS A 265 -19.12 -7.85 -29.98
CA LYS A 265 -20.10 -7.24 -30.89
C LYS A 265 -21.10 -6.31 -30.19
N THR A 266 -21.31 -6.48 -28.90
CA THR A 266 -22.32 -5.75 -28.13
C THR A 266 -21.72 -5.10 -26.89
N ASP A 267 -22.19 -3.90 -26.58
CA ASP A 267 -21.88 -3.16 -25.37
C ASP A 267 -22.99 -3.36 -24.31
N CYS A 268 -22.98 -2.56 -23.23
CA CYS A 268 -24.04 -2.57 -22.22
C CYS A 268 -25.40 -2.05 -22.73
N GLY A 269 -25.51 -1.56 -23.97
CA GLY A 269 -26.76 -1.04 -24.55
C GLY A 269 -27.31 0.22 -23.87
N GLY A 270 -26.44 1.05 -23.29
CA GLY A 270 -26.78 2.28 -22.56
C GLY A 270 -25.89 2.53 -21.35
N ALA A 271 -25.81 3.79 -20.87
CA ALA A 271 -24.91 4.21 -19.79
C ALA A 271 -25.24 3.53 -18.45
N PRO A 272 -24.19 3.13 -17.73
CA PRO A 272 -23.68 4.02 -16.69
C PRO A 272 -22.24 4.46 -16.99
N ASN A 273 -21.90 5.69 -16.60
CA ASN A 273 -20.56 6.24 -16.73
C ASN A 273 -19.86 6.24 -15.35
N PRO A 274 -18.73 5.54 -15.12
CA PRO A 274 -18.14 4.45 -15.91
C PRO A 274 -18.84 3.09 -15.68
N ALA A 275 -18.85 2.24 -16.70
CA ALA A 275 -19.39 0.89 -16.64
C ALA A 275 -18.36 -0.10 -16.07
N VAL A 276 -17.63 0.28 -15.03
CA VAL A 276 -16.56 -0.54 -14.44
C VAL A 276 -16.94 -0.91 -13.02
N ILE A 277 -16.51 -2.09 -12.55
CA ILE A 277 -16.68 -2.54 -11.16
C ILE A 277 -16.31 -1.39 -10.20
N SER A 278 -17.20 -1.11 -9.25
CA SER A 278 -17.13 0.07 -8.36
C SER A 278 -15.83 0.21 -7.56
N LEU A 279 -15.11 -0.89 -7.36
CA LEU A 279 -13.82 -0.91 -6.66
C LEU A 279 -12.71 -0.17 -7.42
N PHE A 280 -12.85 0.07 -8.73
CA PHE A 280 -11.90 0.83 -9.53
C PHE A 280 -12.26 2.32 -9.52
N THR A 281 -11.90 3.00 -8.43
CA THR A 281 -12.13 4.44 -8.25
C THR A 281 -11.27 5.29 -9.20
N ASN A 282 -11.74 6.51 -9.50
CA ASN A 282 -11.09 7.45 -10.42
C ASN A 282 -10.73 6.85 -11.79
N THR A 283 -11.45 5.81 -12.20
CA THR A 283 -11.31 5.20 -13.52
C THR A 283 -11.64 6.23 -14.59
N ILE A 284 -10.79 6.29 -15.61
CA ILE A 284 -11.02 7.16 -16.75
C ILE A 284 -12.04 6.49 -17.67
N THR A 285 -13.13 7.19 -17.96
CA THR A 285 -14.15 6.75 -18.92
C THR A 285 -13.67 6.97 -20.34
N ASP A 286 -12.83 6.05 -20.82
CA ASP A 286 -12.21 6.12 -22.14
C ASP A 286 -11.77 4.71 -22.59
N SER A 287 -11.10 4.61 -23.74
CA SER A 287 -10.57 3.36 -24.29
C SER A 287 -9.32 2.91 -23.55
N TYR A 288 -9.22 1.59 -23.33
CA TYR A 288 -8.07 0.91 -22.73
C TYR A 288 -7.54 -0.14 -23.70
N TRP A 289 -6.23 -0.16 -23.87
CA TRP A 289 -5.57 -1.18 -24.66
C TRP A 289 -5.61 -2.54 -23.95
N SER A 290 -5.94 -3.59 -24.72
CA SER A 290 -5.63 -4.96 -24.33
C SER A 290 -4.29 -5.41 -24.91
N SER A 291 -3.76 -6.54 -24.45
CA SER A 291 -2.61 -7.20 -25.04
C SER A 291 -2.92 -7.94 -26.35
N SER A 292 -4.20 -8.03 -26.73
CA SER A 292 -4.67 -8.87 -27.83
C SER A 292 -4.59 -8.13 -29.18
N PRO A 293 -3.73 -8.55 -30.12
CA PRO A 293 -3.74 -8.01 -31.48
C PRO A 293 -5.01 -8.42 -32.26
N SER A 294 -5.25 -7.76 -33.39
CA SER A 294 -6.24 -8.22 -34.36
C SER A 294 -5.64 -9.36 -35.21
N VAL A 295 -6.29 -10.52 -35.19
CA VAL A 295 -5.85 -11.70 -35.97
C VAL A 295 -5.89 -11.45 -37.48
N SER A 296 -6.80 -10.59 -37.93
CA SER A 296 -7.05 -10.29 -39.35
C SER A 296 -6.39 -9.00 -39.84
N ASN A 297 -5.79 -8.21 -38.94
CA ASN A 297 -5.17 -6.93 -39.29
C ASN A 297 -3.94 -6.66 -38.44
N ALA A 298 -2.75 -6.80 -39.04
CA ALA A 298 -1.47 -6.56 -38.38
C ALA A 298 -1.28 -5.12 -37.85
N SER A 299 -2.00 -4.16 -38.42
CA SER A 299 -1.94 -2.75 -38.04
C SER A 299 -2.88 -2.38 -36.88
N ALA A 300 -3.72 -3.30 -36.43
CA ALA A 300 -4.75 -3.06 -35.43
C ALA A 300 -4.66 -4.00 -34.22
N ALA A 301 -5.22 -3.57 -33.10
CA ALA A 301 -5.31 -4.36 -31.89
C ALA A 301 -6.60 -4.05 -31.12
N TRP A 302 -6.99 -4.92 -30.19
CA TRP A 302 -8.23 -4.76 -29.45
C TRP A 302 -8.12 -3.73 -28.33
N SER A 303 -9.09 -2.82 -28.27
CA SER A 303 -9.34 -1.94 -27.13
C SER A 303 -10.73 -2.20 -26.53
N VAL A 304 -10.92 -1.82 -25.27
CA VAL A 304 -12.21 -1.84 -24.58
C VAL A 304 -12.51 -0.45 -24.04
N TYR A 305 -13.68 0.09 -24.36
CA TYR A 305 -14.14 1.39 -23.87
C TYR A 305 -14.85 1.24 -22.52
N PHE A 306 -14.30 1.85 -21.47
CA PHE A 306 -14.80 1.68 -20.09
C PHE A 306 -16.09 2.47 -19.78
N GLY A 307 -16.63 3.23 -20.74
CA GLY A 307 -17.93 3.89 -20.56
C GLY A 307 -19.14 3.00 -20.83
N ASN A 308 -19.01 1.93 -21.62
CA ASN A 308 -20.11 1.02 -21.92
C ASN A 308 -19.67 -0.43 -22.22
N GLY A 309 -18.38 -0.74 -22.16
CA GLY A 309 -17.84 -2.07 -22.48
C GLY A 309 -17.68 -2.36 -23.97
N TYR A 310 -17.95 -1.41 -24.86
CA TYR A 310 -17.76 -1.59 -26.31
C TYR A 310 -16.31 -1.94 -26.63
N SER A 311 -16.10 -2.82 -27.61
CA SER A 311 -14.77 -3.22 -28.08
C SER A 311 -14.52 -2.72 -29.48
N ASP A 312 -13.30 -2.27 -29.74
CA ASP A 312 -12.89 -1.77 -31.04
C ASP A 312 -11.54 -2.34 -31.45
N ILE A 313 -11.19 -2.18 -32.73
CA ILE A 313 -9.91 -2.59 -33.33
C ILE A 313 -9.17 -1.38 -33.96
N PRO A 314 -8.82 -0.36 -33.14
CA PRO A 314 -8.03 0.81 -33.57
C PRO A 314 -6.65 0.46 -34.15
N GLY A 315 -6.06 1.43 -34.86
CA GLY A 315 -4.65 1.37 -35.26
C GLY A 315 -3.70 1.41 -34.06
N LYS A 316 -2.63 0.61 -34.09
CA LYS A 316 -1.70 0.41 -32.97
C LYS A 316 -0.94 1.66 -32.50
N THR A 317 -0.82 2.70 -33.33
CA THR A 317 -0.19 3.99 -32.96
C THR A 317 -1.13 4.94 -32.21
N THR A 318 -2.37 4.52 -31.91
CA THR A 318 -3.34 5.32 -31.16
C THR A 318 -3.02 5.33 -29.66
N ASN A 319 -3.12 6.49 -29.02
CA ASN A 319 -2.87 6.64 -27.59
C ASN A 319 -4.13 6.31 -26.77
N PHE A 320 -4.09 5.21 -26.00
CA PHE A 320 -5.15 4.82 -25.08
C PHE A 320 -4.62 4.52 -23.68
N ASN A 321 -5.55 4.43 -22.72
CA ASN A 321 -5.23 4.16 -21.33
C ASN A 321 -4.78 2.70 -21.15
N VAL A 322 -4.14 2.43 -20.02
CA VAL A 322 -3.68 1.08 -19.67
C VAL A 322 -4.06 0.77 -18.24
N ARG A 323 -4.55 -0.44 -18.01
CA ARG A 323 -4.72 -1.02 -16.67
C ARG A 323 -4.04 -2.36 -16.67
N CYS A 324 -3.13 -2.58 -15.73
CA CYS A 324 -2.32 -3.78 -15.70
C CYS A 324 -3.00 -4.90 -14.91
N VAL A 325 -2.61 -6.14 -15.20
CA VAL A 325 -3.04 -7.34 -14.48
C VAL A 325 -1.84 -8.21 -14.12
N SER A 326 -1.98 -8.96 -13.04
CA SER A 326 -1.06 -10.02 -12.61
C SER A 326 -1.87 -11.29 -12.37
N GLY A 327 -1.27 -12.44 -12.63
CA GLY A 327 -1.94 -13.74 -12.63
C GLY A 327 -1.24 -14.70 -13.58
N PRO A 328 -1.77 -15.93 -13.73
CA PRO A 328 -1.22 -16.90 -14.69
C PRO A 328 -1.07 -16.33 -16.11
#